data_AF-A0A6F7WFL1-F1
#
_entry.id   AF-A0A6F7WFL1-F1
#
_cell.length_a   1.000
_cell.length_b   1.000
_cell.length_c   1.000
_cell.angle_alpha   90.00
_cell.angle_beta   90.00
_cell.angle_gamma   90.00
#
_symmetry.space_group_name_H-M   'P 1'
#
loop_
_entity.id
_entity.type
_entity.pdbx_description
1 polymer ?
#
loop_
_entity_poly.entity_id
_entity_poly.type
_entity_poly.pdbx_seq_one_letter_code
_entity_poly.pdbx_strand_id
1 'polypeptide(L)'
;MAGRDPGRRRVGVLAHAPDHAPQVADEVREAVLDTARILERLGHEVEEAYPARMLEPRCLEAFFDAPSVTAVPSVETSTRELGEEPGPDDLDPVTWLRVRRGREITGLELAGALVRQNGLRAAMAHWWQEFDPPLSPVFATPPGPVGWPWREPDGRQKSVDALTFTAVQHHRPARDRGTGGAERVRRAHRHPAGGGLRTGGPAGVRGRAAGGGAPLGVTSAPGLPGRGDAALLDGMVQSARARR
;
A
#
# COMPACT_ATOMS: atom_id res chain seq x y z
N MET A 1 12.59 13.69 -17.33
CA MET A 1 13.76 14.31 -16.69
C MET A 1 14.30 13.37 -15.61
N ALA A 2 15.16 12.44 -15.98
CA ALA A 2 15.96 11.64 -15.04
C ALA A 2 17.41 12.10 -15.21
N GLY A 3 18.05 12.56 -14.15
CA GLY A 3 19.40 13.13 -14.25
C GLY A 3 19.81 14.09 -13.14
N ARG A 4 19.10 14.13 -12.01
CA ARG A 4 19.62 14.79 -10.80
C ARG A 4 20.11 13.70 -9.86
N ASP A 5 21.37 13.78 -9.48
CA ASP A 5 21.90 13.00 -8.35
C ASP A 5 20.97 13.22 -7.15
N PRO A 6 20.32 12.17 -6.62
CA PRO A 6 19.38 12.31 -5.52
C PRO A 6 20.04 12.86 -4.25
N GLY A 7 21.38 12.89 -4.17
CA GLY A 7 22.11 13.21 -2.95
C GLY A 7 21.97 12.11 -1.91
N ARG A 8 22.71 12.23 -0.80
CA ARG A 8 22.60 11.28 0.32
C ARG A 8 21.18 11.33 0.90
N ARG A 9 20.57 10.17 1.10
CA ARG A 9 19.22 10.01 1.64
C ARG A 9 19.21 9.09 2.85
N ARG A 10 18.28 9.30 3.78
CA ARG A 10 18.04 8.44 4.94
C ARG A 10 16.92 7.45 4.61
N VAL A 11 17.22 6.17 4.60
CA VAL A 11 16.25 5.10 4.30
C VAL A 11 16.09 4.23 5.54
N GLY A 12 14.86 4.19 6.05
CA GLY A 12 14.50 3.23 7.10
C GLY A 12 14.22 1.85 6.53
N VAL A 13 14.66 0.79 7.22
CA VAL A 13 14.42 -0.60 6.84
C VAL A 13 13.46 -1.25 7.84
N LEU A 14 12.42 -1.91 7.31
CA LEU A 14 11.53 -2.81 8.05
C LEU A 14 11.64 -4.20 7.41
N ALA A 15 12.26 -5.15 8.08
CA ALA A 15 12.51 -6.50 7.55
C ALA A 15 11.88 -7.62 8.40
N HIS A 16 10.95 -7.26 9.29
CA HIS A 16 10.22 -8.19 10.15
C HIS A 16 8.73 -7.88 10.13
N ALA A 17 7.92 -8.85 10.55
CA ALA A 17 6.48 -8.70 10.73
C ALA A 17 6.16 -8.51 12.22
N PRO A 18 5.02 -7.92 12.58
CA PRO A 18 4.59 -7.89 13.97
C PRO A 18 4.18 -9.31 14.42
N ASP A 19 4.21 -9.56 15.73
CA ASP A 19 3.98 -10.90 16.33
C ASP A 19 2.63 -11.53 15.97
N HIS A 20 1.64 -10.72 15.63
CA HIS A 20 0.29 -11.16 15.28
C HIS A 20 0.10 -11.46 13.78
N ALA A 21 1.16 -11.40 12.98
CA ALA A 21 1.13 -11.66 11.54
C ALA A 21 2.14 -12.77 11.15
N PRO A 22 1.98 -13.40 9.97
CA PRO A 22 2.98 -14.33 9.47
C PRO A 22 4.35 -13.67 9.37
N GLN A 23 5.35 -14.37 9.88
CA GLN A 23 6.72 -13.89 9.89
C GLN A 23 7.29 -13.82 8.48
N VAL A 24 8.19 -12.85 8.26
CA VAL A 24 8.86 -12.68 6.97
C VAL A 24 9.76 -13.88 6.72
N ALA A 25 9.54 -14.59 5.63
CA ALA A 25 10.36 -15.72 5.22
C ALA A 25 11.82 -15.27 5.01
N ASP A 26 12.78 -16.14 5.34
CA ASP A 26 14.21 -15.81 5.30
C ASP A 26 14.64 -15.27 3.93
N GLU A 27 14.18 -15.85 2.83
CA GLU A 27 14.50 -15.38 1.48
C GLU A 27 13.96 -13.97 1.18
N VAL A 28 12.79 -13.61 1.73
CA VAL A 28 12.20 -12.28 1.59
C VAL A 28 12.98 -11.29 2.45
N ARG A 29 13.31 -11.68 3.69
CA ARG A 29 14.12 -10.88 4.60
C ARG A 29 15.49 -10.58 4.01
N GLU A 30 16.18 -11.58 3.47
CA GLU A 30 17.47 -11.40 2.81
C GLU A 30 17.37 -10.52 1.57
N ALA A 31 16.29 -10.62 0.78
CA ALA A 31 16.09 -9.72 -0.35
C ALA A 31 15.95 -8.23 0.07
N VAL A 32 15.30 -7.97 1.20
CA VAL A 32 15.21 -6.62 1.79
C VAL A 32 16.58 -6.14 2.26
N LEU A 33 17.31 -6.97 3.01
CA LEU A 33 18.63 -6.62 3.53
C LEU A 33 19.68 -6.45 2.42
N ASP A 34 19.64 -7.25 1.36
CA ASP A 34 20.50 -7.07 0.20
C ASP A 34 20.22 -5.75 -0.52
N THR A 35 18.95 -5.37 -0.60
CA THR A 35 18.56 -4.06 -1.16
C THR A 35 19.06 -2.93 -0.28
N ALA A 36 18.96 -3.04 1.05
CA ALA A 36 19.54 -2.08 1.99
C ALA A 36 21.06 -1.91 1.77
N ARG A 37 21.81 -3.02 1.69
CA ARG A 37 23.26 -3.01 1.40
C ARG A 37 23.59 -2.38 0.04
N ILE A 38 22.73 -2.52 -0.97
CA ILE A 38 22.88 -1.82 -2.26
C ILE A 38 22.75 -0.31 -2.06
N LEU A 39 21.74 0.14 -1.31
CA LEU A 39 21.50 1.57 -1.06
C LEU A 39 22.65 2.19 -0.26
N GLU A 40 23.20 1.50 0.74
CA GLU A 40 24.39 1.94 1.47
C GLU A 40 25.59 2.14 0.54
N ARG A 41 25.87 1.17 -0.36
CA ARG A 41 26.96 1.28 -1.35
C ARG A 41 26.77 2.40 -2.35
N LEU A 42 25.53 2.83 -2.58
CA LEU A 42 25.20 3.99 -3.42
C LEU A 42 25.34 5.32 -2.66
N GLY A 43 25.71 5.28 -1.37
CA GLY A 43 25.96 6.45 -0.54
C GLY A 43 24.76 6.93 0.25
N HIS A 44 23.69 6.14 0.36
CA HIS A 44 22.57 6.43 1.25
C HIS A 44 22.89 6.04 2.70
N GLU A 45 22.27 6.73 3.65
CA GLU A 45 22.25 6.38 5.06
C GLU A 45 21.10 5.42 5.29
N VAL A 46 21.39 4.22 5.77
CA VAL A 46 20.40 3.16 5.94
C VAL A 46 20.43 2.70 7.39
N GLU A 47 19.27 2.67 8.03
CA GLU A 47 19.12 2.22 9.41
C GLU A 47 17.82 1.43 9.60
N GLU A 48 17.80 0.54 10.59
CA GLU A 48 16.57 -0.16 10.98
C GLU A 48 15.64 0.84 11.68
N ALA A 49 14.71 1.40 10.92
CA ALA A 49 13.79 2.40 11.39
C ALA A 49 12.53 2.38 10.51
N TYR A 50 11.38 2.57 11.14
CA TYR A 50 10.07 2.61 10.49
C TYR A 50 9.06 3.29 11.43
N PRO A 51 7.99 3.89 10.90
CA PRO A 51 6.92 4.41 11.75
C PRO A 51 6.22 3.26 12.48
N ALA A 52 6.30 3.23 13.81
CA ALA A 52 5.76 2.15 14.64
C ALA A 52 4.28 1.83 14.37
N ARG A 53 3.49 2.85 14.01
CA ARG A 53 2.07 2.70 13.63
C ARG A 53 1.84 1.76 12.45
N MET A 54 2.85 1.53 11.59
CA MET A 54 2.75 0.57 10.49
C MET A 54 2.47 -0.85 10.96
N LEU A 55 2.92 -1.19 12.18
CA LEU A 55 2.83 -2.53 12.73
C LEU A 55 1.70 -2.66 13.77
N GLU A 56 0.87 -1.63 13.96
CA GLU A 56 -0.25 -1.69 14.89
C GLU A 56 -1.39 -2.57 14.34
N PRO A 57 -1.87 -3.61 15.06
CA PRO A 57 -2.91 -4.51 14.57
C PRO A 57 -4.19 -3.75 14.16
N ARG A 58 -4.55 -2.73 14.95
CA ARG A 58 -5.75 -1.90 14.71
C ARG A 58 -5.67 -1.06 13.43
N CYS A 59 -4.47 -0.80 12.91
CA CYS A 59 -4.30 -0.13 11.62
C CYS A 59 -4.62 -1.09 10.46
N LEU A 60 -4.21 -2.36 10.56
CA LEU A 60 -4.58 -3.39 9.59
C LEU A 60 -6.09 -3.64 9.61
N GLU A 61 -6.70 -3.80 10.80
CA GLU A 61 -8.16 -3.92 10.94
C GLU A 61 -8.91 -2.75 10.29
N ALA A 62 -8.48 -1.51 10.57
CA ALA A 62 -9.09 -0.32 10.00
C ALA A 62 -8.95 -0.26 8.47
N PHE A 63 -7.88 -0.83 7.91
CA PHE A 63 -7.71 -0.97 6.46
C PHE A 63 -8.69 -1.97 5.84
N PHE A 64 -9.15 -2.98 6.58
CA PHE A 64 -10.20 -3.89 6.11
C PHE A 64 -11.61 -3.35 6.32
N ASP A 65 -11.89 -2.79 7.49
CA ASP A 65 -13.24 -2.38 7.88
C ASP A 65 -13.79 -1.24 7.02
N ALA A 66 -13.01 -0.16 6.82
CA ALA A 66 -13.52 1.00 6.07
C ALA A 66 -13.85 0.67 4.60
N PRO A 67 -12.99 -0.04 3.83
CA PRO A 67 -13.36 -0.48 2.50
C PRO A 67 -14.54 -1.47 2.46
N SER A 68 -14.71 -2.28 3.50
CA SER A 68 -15.84 -3.23 3.58
C SER A 68 -17.18 -2.50 3.59
N VAL A 69 -17.29 -1.39 4.35
CA VAL A 69 -18.47 -0.52 4.30
C VAL A 69 -18.67 0.08 2.91
N THR A 70 -17.60 0.51 2.24
CA THR A 70 -17.70 1.11 0.90
C THR A 70 -18.04 0.10 -0.21
N ALA A 71 -17.92 -1.21 0.04
CA ALA A 71 -18.30 -2.24 -0.91
C ALA A 71 -19.83 -2.48 -0.96
N VAL A 72 -20.54 -2.20 0.14
CA VAL A 72 -21.99 -2.46 0.26
C VAL A 72 -22.81 -1.68 -0.77
N PRO A 73 -22.58 -0.36 -1.00
CA PRO A 73 -23.34 0.39 -2.01
C PRO A 73 -23.18 -0.15 -3.43
N SER A 74 -22.02 -0.72 -3.77
CA SER A 74 -21.80 -1.35 -5.09
C SER A 74 -22.71 -2.55 -5.27
N VAL A 75 -22.82 -3.41 -4.26
CA VAL A 75 -23.73 -4.57 -4.30
C VAL A 75 -25.18 -4.13 -4.31
N GLU A 76 -25.57 -3.15 -3.49
CA GLU A 76 -26.94 -2.62 -3.51
C GLU A 76 -27.32 -2.03 -4.87
N THR A 77 -26.38 -1.38 -5.54
CA THR A 77 -26.60 -0.85 -6.90
C THR A 77 -26.85 -1.99 -7.86
N SER A 78 -26.02 -3.04 -7.83
CA SER A 78 -26.24 -4.24 -8.64
C SER A 78 -27.58 -4.93 -8.34
N THR A 79 -28.00 -5.00 -7.08
CA THR A 79 -29.32 -5.54 -6.69
C THR A 79 -30.46 -4.75 -7.33
N ARG A 80 -30.37 -3.41 -7.35
CA ARG A 80 -31.39 -2.57 -7.99
C ARG A 80 -31.44 -2.76 -9.51
N GLU A 81 -30.30 -3.00 -10.14
CA GLU A 81 -30.18 -3.20 -11.59
C GLU A 81 -30.65 -4.59 -12.03
N LEU A 82 -30.33 -5.63 -11.25
CA LEU A 82 -30.65 -7.03 -11.55
C LEU A 82 -32.04 -7.45 -11.06
N GLY A 83 -32.61 -6.73 -10.09
CA GLY A 83 -33.89 -7.05 -9.46
C GLY A 83 -33.81 -8.16 -8.40
N GLU A 84 -32.63 -8.76 -8.20
CA GLU A 84 -32.38 -9.84 -7.24
C GLU A 84 -31.09 -9.55 -6.44
N GLU A 85 -31.07 -9.96 -5.17
CA GLU A 85 -29.90 -9.78 -4.30
C GLU A 85 -28.85 -10.88 -4.56
N PRO A 86 -27.57 -10.52 -4.82
CA PRO A 86 -26.51 -11.51 -5.00
C PRO A 86 -26.33 -12.39 -3.77
N GLY A 87 -26.31 -13.70 -3.98
CA GLY A 87 -25.98 -14.71 -2.97
C GLY A 87 -24.48 -14.96 -2.83
N PRO A 88 -24.09 -15.90 -1.94
CA PRO A 88 -22.70 -16.26 -1.71
C PRO A 88 -22.00 -16.88 -2.94
N ASP A 89 -22.76 -17.46 -3.87
CA ASP A 89 -22.23 -18.07 -5.09
C ASP A 89 -22.14 -17.08 -6.27
N ASP A 90 -22.78 -15.91 -6.15
CA ASP A 90 -22.78 -14.86 -7.18
C ASP A 90 -21.61 -13.88 -7.03
N LEU A 91 -20.96 -13.87 -5.87
CA LEU A 91 -19.86 -12.98 -5.54
C LEU A 91 -18.59 -13.77 -5.24
N ASP A 92 -17.44 -13.20 -5.62
CA ASP A 92 -16.15 -13.70 -5.16
C ASP A 92 -16.12 -13.78 -3.61
N PRO A 93 -15.56 -14.85 -3.00
CA PRO A 93 -15.61 -15.07 -1.56
C PRO A 93 -15.11 -13.90 -0.69
N VAL A 94 -14.12 -13.12 -1.15
CA VAL A 94 -13.65 -11.94 -0.41
C VAL A 94 -14.61 -10.77 -0.58
N THR A 95 -15.20 -10.61 -1.74
CA THR A 95 -16.27 -9.61 -1.95
C THR A 95 -17.48 -9.92 -1.07
N TRP A 96 -17.94 -11.17 -1.03
CA TRP A 96 -19.01 -11.62 -0.13
C TRP A 96 -18.70 -11.32 1.35
N LEU A 97 -17.48 -11.68 1.79
CA LEU A 97 -17.02 -11.40 3.15
C LEU A 97 -17.04 -9.90 3.47
N ARG A 98 -16.53 -9.07 2.56
CA ARG A 98 -16.49 -7.62 2.74
C ARG A 98 -17.88 -7.01 2.83
N VAL A 99 -18.82 -7.46 1.99
CA VAL A 99 -20.19 -6.94 2.00
C VAL A 99 -20.89 -7.32 3.29
N ARG A 100 -20.75 -8.58 3.73
CA ARG A 100 -21.29 -9.02 5.03
C ARG A 100 -20.70 -8.21 6.19
N ARG A 101 -19.37 -8.09 6.25
CA ARG A 101 -18.69 -7.30 7.27
C ARG A 101 -19.10 -5.82 7.22
N GLY A 102 -19.21 -5.25 6.03
CA GLY A 102 -19.62 -3.86 5.81
C GLY A 102 -21.02 -3.55 6.33
N ARG A 103 -21.95 -4.51 6.27
CA ARG A 103 -23.31 -4.39 6.82
C ARG A 103 -23.36 -4.47 8.35
N GLU A 104 -22.38 -5.12 8.98
CA GLU A 104 -22.29 -5.28 10.44
C GLU A 104 -21.63 -4.06 11.13
N ILE A 105 -20.80 -3.31 10.40
CA ILE A 105 -20.06 -2.16 10.94
C ILE A 105 -21.01 -0.98 11.21
N THR A 106 -21.03 -0.55 12.47
CA THR A 106 -21.77 0.65 12.90
C THR A 106 -21.07 1.95 12.47
N GLY A 107 -21.82 3.06 12.46
CA GLY A 107 -21.24 4.38 12.18
C GLY A 107 -20.13 4.78 13.16
N LEU A 108 -20.22 4.35 14.44
CA LEU A 108 -19.18 4.62 15.44
C LEU A 108 -17.90 3.82 15.17
N GLU A 109 -18.02 2.55 14.81
CA GLU A 109 -16.88 1.71 14.43
C GLU A 109 -16.18 2.23 13.18
N LEU A 110 -16.95 2.64 12.17
CA LEU A 110 -16.42 3.28 10.96
C LEU A 110 -15.67 4.58 11.30
N ALA A 111 -16.27 5.45 12.13
CA ALA A 111 -15.61 6.68 12.56
C ALA A 111 -14.28 6.38 13.28
N GLY A 112 -14.27 5.38 14.15
CA GLY A 112 -13.06 4.90 14.81
C GLY A 112 -12.00 4.37 13.83
N ALA A 113 -12.40 3.60 12.81
CA ALA A 113 -11.50 3.11 11.77
C ALA A 113 -10.89 4.26 10.96
N LEU A 114 -11.68 5.27 10.58
CA LEU A 114 -11.20 6.45 9.85
C LEU A 114 -10.22 7.28 10.68
N VAL A 115 -10.47 7.47 11.98
CA VAL A 115 -9.53 8.14 12.90
C VAL A 115 -8.20 7.38 12.95
N ARG A 116 -8.21 6.05 13.04
CA ARG A 116 -6.99 5.23 13.03
C ARG A 116 -6.21 5.36 11.72
N GLN A 117 -6.89 5.29 10.57
CA GLN A 117 -6.26 5.52 9.27
C GLN A 117 -5.63 6.92 9.18
N ASN A 118 -6.31 7.94 9.72
CA ASN A 118 -5.75 9.29 9.75
C ASN A 118 -4.54 9.41 10.67
N GLY A 119 -4.55 8.72 11.82
CA GLY A 119 -3.39 8.63 12.71
C GLY A 119 -2.17 7.99 12.04
N LEU A 120 -2.37 6.92 11.27
CA LEU A 120 -1.29 6.31 10.46
C LEU A 120 -0.76 7.28 9.39
N ARG A 121 -1.65 8.01 8.71
CA ARG A 121 -1.26 9.04 7.73
C ARG A 121 -0.42 10.15 8.36
N ALA A 122 -0.79 10.62 9.55
CA ALA A 122 -0.04 11.64 10.27
C ALA A 122 1.34 11.11 10.69
N ALA A 123 1.42 9.86 11.18
CA ALA A 123 2.69 9.22 11.52
C ALA A 123 3.62 9.09 10.30
N MET A 124 3.08 8.68 9.14
CA MET A 124 3.83 8.63 7.88
C MET A 124 4.30 10.03 7.43
N ALA A 125 3.44 11.05 7.57
CA ALA A 125 3.78 12.42 7.21
C ALA A 125 4.93 12.99 8.06
N HIS A 126 4.95 12.65 9.35
CA HIS A 126 6.04 13.00 10.26
C HIS A 126 7.33 12.24 9.90
N TRP A 127 7.24 10.93 9.65
CA TRP A 127 8.35 10.10 9.19
C TRP A 127 9.05 10.68 7.96
N TRP A 128 8.28 11.13 6.96
CA TRP A 128 8.83 11.70 5.72
C TRP A 128 9.57 13.04 5.88
N GLN A 129 9.56 13.65 7.08
CA GLN A 129 10.39 14.82 7.34
C GLN A 129 11.87 14.46 7.48
N GLU A 130 12.17 13.24 7.94
CA GLU A 130 13.53 12.80 8.27
C GLU A 130 14.02 11.65 7.38
N PHE A 131 13.09 10.84 6.88
CA PHE A 131 13.39 9.66 6.09
C PHE A 131 12.71 9.70 4.73
N ASP A 132 13.35 9.05 3.77
CA ASP A 132 12.69 8.60 2.57
C ASP A 132 11.70 7.45 2.90
N PRO A 133 10.84 7.07 1.93
CA PRO A 133 9.93 5.95 2.09
C PRO A 133 10.65 4.68 2.60
N PRO A 134 10.09 3.98 3.60
CA PRO A 134 10.77 2.85 4.20
C PRO A 134 10.89 1.70 3.21
N LEU A 135 12.04 1.02 3.23
CA LEU A 135 12.26 -0.23 2.53
C LEU A 135 11.62 -1.36 3.33
N SER A 136 10.61 -2.02 2.75
CA SER A 136 9.88 -3.12 3.39
C SER A 136 9.52 -4.22 2.39
N PRO A 137 9.26 -5.45 2.87
CA PRO A 137 8.64 -6.49 2.06
C PRO A 137 7.31 -6.00 1.47
N VAL A 138 6.97 -6.49 0.28
CA VAL A 138 5.59 -6.36 -0.24
C VAL A 138 4.69 -7.42 0.39
N PHE A 139 5.20 -8.64 0.49
CA PHE A 139 4.56 -9.81 1.10
C PHE A 139 5.52 -10.44 2.12
N ALA A 140 5.00 -11.07 3.16
CA ALA A 140 5.81 -11.79 4.14
C ALA A 140 6.48 -13.04 3.53
N THR A 141 5.84 -13.66 2.54
CA THR A 141 6.29 -14.88 1.87
C THR A 141 6.34 -14.66 0.36
N PRO A 142 7.05 -15.51 -0.40
CA PRO A 142 6.95 -15.50 -1.86
C PRO A 142 5.51 -15.64 -2.35
N PRO A 143 5.21 -15.15 -3.57
CA PRO A 143 3.90 -15.30 -4.15
C PRO A 143 3.54 -16.78 -4.32
N GLY A 144 2.33 -17.15 -3.90
CA GLY A 144 1.78 -18.48 -4.11
C GLY A 144 1.52 -18.80 -5.60
N PRO A 145 1.23 -20.07 -5.93
CA PRO A 145 0.89 -20.47 -7.29
C PRO A 145 -0.43 -19.84 -7.77
N VAL A 146 -0.69 -19.89 -9.07
CA VAL A 146 -1.96 -19.41 -9.64
C VAL A 146 -3.16 -20.09 -8.94
N GLY A 147 -4.13 -19.29 -8.53
CA GLY A 147 -5.30 -19.75 -7.77
C GLY A 147 -5.11 -19.71 -6.25
N TRP A 148 -3.90 -19.44 -5.75
CA TRP A 148 -3.69 -19.01 -4.38
C TRP A 148 -4.23 -17.58 -4.18
N PRO A 149 -4.76 -17.22 -2.99
CA PRO A 149 -4.95 -18.06 -1.80
C PRO A 149 -6.22 -18.92 -1.82
N TRP A 150 -7.08 -18.79 -2.82
CA TRP A 150 -8.43 -19.36 -2.88
C TRP A 150 -8.54 -20.89 -2.86
N ARG A 151 -7.46 -21.60 -3.21
CA ARG A 151 -7.40 -23.07 -3.20
C ARG A 151 -7.09 -23.66 -1.83
N GLU A 152 -6.72 -22.83 -0.87
CA GLU A 152 -6.34 -23.25 0.48
C GLU A 152 -7.55 -23.26 1.42
N PRO A 153 -7.65 -24.22 2.38
CA PRO A 153 -8.73 -24.23 3.37
C PRO A 153 -8.85 -22.93 4.18
N ASP A 154 -7.72 -22.28 4.44
CA ASP A 154 -7.55 -21.01 5.15
C ASP A 154 -7.30 -19.82 4.18
N GLY A 155 -7.66 -19.96 2.90
CA GLY A 155 -7.37 -18.98 1.85
C GLY A 155 -7.84 -17.56 2.15
N ARG A 156 -8.94 -17.42 2.92
CA ARG A 156 -9.44 -16.13 3.39
C ARG A 156 -8.44 -15.44 4.34
N GLN A 157 -7.91 -16.17 5.32
CA GLN A 157 -6.93 -15.63 6.26
C GLN A 157 -5.62 -15.31 5.53
N LYS A 158 -5.17 -16.22 4.64
CA LYS A 158 -3.99 -16.00 3.79
C LYS A 158 -4.12 -14.75 2.91
N SER A 159 -5.32 -14.41 2.43
CA SER A 159 -5.57 -13.16 1.71
C SER A 159 -5.43 -11.92 2.60
N VAL A 160 -5.79 -12.02 3.88
CA VAL A 160 -5.62 -10.94 4.86
C VAL A 160 -4.14 -10.76 5.18
N ASP A 161 -3.44 -11.86 5.45
CA ASP A 161 -2.03 -11.90 5.80
C ASP A 161 -1.13 -11.37 4.66
N ALA A 162 -1.51 -11.61 3.40
CA ALA A 162 -0.83 -11.04 2.25
C ALA A 162 -0.81 -9.50 2.27
N LEU A 163 -1.74 -8.87 2.98
CA LEU A 163 -1.88 -7.41 3.02
C LEU A 163 -1.13 -6.77 4.19
N THR A 164 -0.46 -7.54 5.05
CA THR A 164 0.26 -7.03 6.25
C THR A 164 1.14 -5.82 5.95
N PHE A 165 1.94 -5.84 4.87
CA PHE A 165 2.81 -4.72 4.51
C PHE A 165 2.17 -3.73 3.52
N THR A 166 1.18 -4.19 2.74
CA THR A 166 0.59 -3.39 1.64
C THR A 166 -0.54 -2.48 2.13
N ALA A 167 -1.28 -2.88 3.17
CA ALA A 167 -2.36 -2.10 3.78
C ALA A 167 -1.91 -0.69 4.20
N VAL A 168 -0.68 -0.56 4.68
CA VAL A 168 -0.08 0.69 5.12
C VAL A 168 0.30 1.61 3.94
N GLN A 169 0.55 1.04 2.76
CA GLN A 169 1.12 1.74 1.60
C GLN A 169 0.08 2.51 0.77
N HIS A 170 -1.22 2.24 0.96
CA HIS A 170 -2.30 2.86 0.16
C HIS A 170 -2.63 4.31 0.54
N HIS A 171 -2.05 4.85 1.59
CA HIS A 171 -2.48 6.14 2.13
C HIS A 171 -1.58 7.30 1.66
N ARG A 172 -2.00 7.95 0.56
CA ARG A 172 -1.45 9.22 0.10
C ARG A 172 -2.33 10.39 0.57
N PRO A 173 -1.83 11.38 1.32
CA PRO A 173 -2.58 12.62 1.48
C PRO A 173 -2.63 13.37 0.14
N ALA A 174 -3.83 13.82 -0.24
CA ALA A 174 -3.94 14.88 -1.24
C ALA A 174 -3.28 16.14 -0.65
N ARG A 175 -2.46 16.84 -1.44
CA ARG A 175 -1.93 18.13 -0.97
C ARG A 175 -3.10 19.06 -0.69
N ASP A 176 -3.13 19.60 0.53
CA ASP A 176 -3.76 20.88 0.75
C ASP A 176 -2.95 21.91 -0.07
N ARG A 177 -3.54 22.39 -1.17
CA ARG A 177 -3.01 23.57 -1.84
C ARG A 177 -3.38 24.70 -0.89
N GLY A 178 -2.37 25.23 -0.20
CA GLY A 178 -2.53 26.25 0.83
C GLY A 178 -3.64 27.24 0.52
N THR A 179 -4.45 27.50 1.56
CA THR A 179 -5.49 28.51 1.63
C THR A 179 -4.94 29.89 1.26
N GLY A 180 -4.89 30.17 -0.04
CA GLY A 180 -4.79 31.50 -0.64
C GLY A 180 -6.07 31.85 -1.39
N GLY A 181 -7.22 31.42 -0.86
CA GLY A 181 -8.50 31.42 -1.58
C GLY A 181 -9.70 31.80 -0.73
N ALA A 182 -9.52 32.61 0.31
CA ALA A 182 -10.62 33.29 0.98
C ALA A 182 -11.08 34.53 0.18
N GLU A 183 -11.16 34.44 -1.15
CA GLU A 183 -11.80 35.46 -1.99
C GLU A 183 -12.04 34.94 -3.42
N ARG A 184 -12.91 33.95 -3.58
CA ARG A 184 -13.57 33.67 -4.88
C ARG A 184 -14.77 32.73 -4.75
N VAL A 185 -15.58 32.90 -3.70
CA VAL A 185 -16.99 32.52 -3.80
C VAL A 185 -17.70 33.68 -4.49
N ARG A 186 -17.88 33.58 -5.81
CA ARG A 186 -18.99 34.14 -6.61
C ARG A 186 -18.73 33.90 -8.11
N ARG A 187 -19.71 33.24 -8.76
CA ARG A 187 -19.86 32.94 -10.21
C ARG A 187 -18.95 31.80 -10.73
N ALA A 188 -19.40 30.81 -11.49
CA ALA A 188 -20.66 30.61 -12.21
C ALA A 188 -20.89 29.12 -12.52
N HIS A 189 -22.16 28.75 -12.69
CA HIS A 189 -22.63 27.52 -13.32
C HIS A 189 -22.03 27.33 -14.74
N ARG A 190 -21.50 26.15 -15.04
CA ARG A 190 -21.78 25.35 -16.26
C ARG A 190 -21.00 24.03 -16.25
N HIS A 191 -21.71 22.93 -16.47
CA HIS A 191 -21.14 21.68 -16.99
C HIS A 191 -20.62 21.91 -18.43
N PRO A 192 -19.57 21.19 -18.85
CA PRO A 192 -19.80 19.98 -19.64
C PRO A 192 -18.90 18.80 -19.26
N ALA A 193 -19.15 17.69 -19.94
CA ALA A 193 -18.69 16.32 -19.71
C ALA A 193 -17.24 16.02 -20.14
N GLY A 194 -16.73 14.87 -19.69
CA GLY A 194 -15.72 14.06 -20.37
C GLY A 194 -14.28 14.23 -19.88
N GLY A 195 -13.77 13.24 -19.13
CA GLY A 195 -12.35 13.14 -18.79
C GLY A 195 -12.08 11.95 -17.88
N GLY A 196 -11.73 10.81 -18.48
CA GLY A 196 -11.48 9.55 -17.77
C GLY A 196 -10.37 9.66 -16.72
N LEU A 197 -10.63 9.10 -15.53
CA LEU A 197 -9.61 8.92 -14.49
C LEU A 197 -8.61 7.86 -14.96
N ARG A 198 -7.39 8.30 -15.29
CA ARG A 198 -6.22 7.42 -15.33
C ARG A 198 -5.76 7.21 -13.88
N THR A 199 -6.08 6.05 -13.31
CA THR A 199 -5.53 5.60 -12.03
C THR A 199 -4.14 5.01 -12.28
N GLY A 200 -3.09 5.79 -11.99
CA GLY A 200 -1.73 5.25 -11.88
C GLY A 200 -1.59 4.50 -10.56
N GLY A 201 -1.45 3.17 -10.62
CA GLY A 201 -1.15 2.32 -9.47
C GLY A 201 0.30 2.43 -8.98
N PRO A 202 0.64 1.87 -7.81
CA PRO A 202 2.00 1.88 -7.27
C PRO A 202 2.97 1.11 -8.17
N ALA A 203 4.22 1.59 -8.26
CA ALA A 203 5.32 0.91 -8.94
C ALA A 203 6.05 -0.01 -7.95
N GLY A 204 5.99 -1.32 -8.16
CA GLY A 204 6.77 -2.30 -7.38
C GLY A 204 8.07 -2.67 -8.09
N VAL A 205 9.18 -2.76 -7.36
CA VAL A 205 10.46 -3.19 -7.92
C VAL A 205 10.51 -4.72 -7.87
N ARG A 206 10.52 -5.37 -9.04
CA ARG A 206 10.71 -6.82 -9.14
C ARG A 206 12.21 -7.14 -9.09
N GLY A 207 12.65 -7.93 -8.10
CA GLY A 207 13.96 -8.58 -8.09
C GLY A 207 13.89 -10.02 -8.53
N ARG A 208 14.88 -10.48 -9.28
CA ARG A 208 15.08 -11.90 -9.60
C ARG A 208 16.03 -12.49 -8.55
N ALA A 209 15.64 -13.58 -7.89
CA ALA A 209 16.54 -14.32 -7.01
C ALA A 209 17.69 -14.91 -7.83
N ALA A 210 18.92 -14.87 -7.29
CA ALA A 210 20.04 -15.64 -7.83
C ALA A 210 19.78 -17.12 -7.52
N GLY A 211 19.11 -17.80 -8.45
CA GLY A 211 18.76 -19.22 -8.36
C GLY A 211 17.27 -19.48 -8.51
N GLY A 212 16.78 -19.59 -9.76
CA GLY A 212 15.52 -20.25 -10.15
C GLY A 212 14.17 -19.80 -9.56
N GLY A 213 14.15 -18.96 -8.52
CA GLY A 213 12.94 -18.59 -7.78
C GLY A 213 12.11 -17.48 -8.41
N ALA A 214 10.82 -17.45 -8.06
CA ALA A 214 9.85 -16.42 -8.44
C ALA A 214 10.34 -15.01 -8.06
N PRO A 215 9.93 -13.95 -8.77
CA PRO A 215 10.40 -12.60 -8.48
C PRO A 215 9.96 -12.13 -7.08
N LEU A 216 10.93 -11.71 -6.27
CA LEU A 216 10.70 -11.11 -4.95
C LEU A 216 10.56 -9.59 -5.11
N GLY A 217 9.43 -9.07 -4.65
CA GLY A 217 9.11 -7.63 -4.72
C GLY A 217 9.55 -6.90 -3.47
N VAL A 218 10.33 -5.83 -3.65
CA VAL A 218 10.57 -4.81 -2.61
C VAL A 218 9.93 -3.51 -3.10
N THR A 219 9.38 -2.72 -2.20
CA THR A 219 8.66 -1.50 -2.57
C THR A 219 9.14 -0.32 -1.75
N SER A 220 9.07 0.85 -2.38
CA SER A 220 9.22 2.16 -1.78
C SER A 220 7.94 2.94 -2.09
N ALA A 221 7.24 3.46 -1.08
CA ALA A 221 6.06 4.29 -1.33
C ALA A 221 6.46 5.58 -2.09
N PRO A 222 5.70 6.08 -3.08
CA PRO A 222 6.08 7.32 -3.76
C PRO A 222 5.92 8.53 -2.83
N GLY A 223 6.98 9.34 -2.68
CA GLY A 223 6.97 10.60 -1.95
C GLY A 223 6.00 11.66 -2.51
N LEU A 224 5.82 12.74 -1.74
CA LEU A 224 4.99 13.91 -2.08
C LEU A 224 5.28 14.46 -3.50
N PRO A 225 4.29 15.04 -4.21
CA PRO A 225 4.48 15.49 -5.59
C PRO A 225 5.35 16.76 -5.68
N GLY A 226 6.65 16.61 -5.66
CA GLY A 226 7.62 17.69 -5.90
C GLY A 226 9.04 17.19 -6.15
N ARG A 227 9.23 15.88 -6.07
CA ARG A 227 10.51 15.19 -6.26
C ARG A 227 10.20 13.86 -6.95
N GLY A 228 10.83 13.63 -8.11
CA GLY A 228 10.52 12.51 -9.01
C GLY A 228 11.15 11.20 -8.56
N ASP A 229 10.78 10.71 -7.37
CA ASP A 229 11.67 9.83 -6.60
C ASP A 229 11.42 8.31 -6.79
N ALA A 230 10.20 7.86 -7.11
CA ALA A 230 9.92 6.42 -7.29
C ALA A 230 10.57 5.82 -8.56
N ALA A 231 10.61 6.57 -9.67
CA ALA A 231 11.28 6.15 -10.90
C ALA A 231 12.81 6.18 -10.79
N LEU A 232 13.34 6.97 -9.85
CA LEU A 232 14.78 7.13 -9.62
C LEU A 232 15.33 5.93 -8.83
N LEU A 233 14.64 5.48 -7.78
CA LEU A 233 15.00 4.27 -7.04
C LEU A 233 14.91 3.00 -7.91
N ASP A 234 13.87 2.89 -8.75
CA ASP A 234 13.72 1.79 -9.70
C ASP A 234 14.88 1.76 -10.73
N GLY A 235 15.24 2.93 -11.28
CA GLY A 235 16.41 3.05 -12.16
C GLY A 235 17.75 2.74 -11.49
N MET A 236 17.90 3.09 -10.21
CA MET A 236 19.12 2.86 -9.42
C MET A 236 19.32 1.38 -9.05
N VAL A 237 18.27 0.69 -8.63
CA VAL A 237 18.33 -0.75 -8.29
C VAL A 237 18.60 -1.59 -9.54
N GLN A 238 17.99 -1.25 -10.69
CA GLN A 238 18.25 -1.95 -11.95
C GLN A 238 19.68 -1.69 -12.48
N SER A 239 20.17 -0.45 -12.39
CA SER A 239 21.52 -0.07 -12.84
C SER A 239 22.65 -0.63 -11.96
N ALA A 240 22.38 -0.89 -10.68
CA ALA A 240 23.34 -1.51 -9.77
C ALA A 240 23.42 -3.04 -9.96
N ARG A 241 22.31 -3.68 -10.37
CA ARG A 241 22.27 -5.12 -10.68
C ARG A 241 22.91 -5.46 -12.02
N ALA A 242 22.87 -4.55 -13.00
CA ALA A 242 23.48 -4.73 -14.32
C ALA A 242 25.02 -4.61 -14.36
N ARG A 243 25.67 -4.23 -13.24
CA ARG A 243 27.14 -4.08 -13.12
C ARG A 243 27.81 -5.22 -12.34
N ARG A 244 27.09 -6.31 -12.08
CA ARG A 244 27.63 -7.60 -11.65
C ARG A 244 27.70 -8.54 -12.84
#